data_AF-A0A4Q5PHD9-F1
#
_entry.id   AF-A0A4Q5PHD9-F1
#
_cell.length_a   1.000
_cell.length_b   1.000
_cell.length_c   1.000
_cell.angle_alpha   90.00
_cell.angle_beta   90.00
_cell.angle_gamma   90.00
#
_symmetry.space_group_name_H-M   'P 1'
#
loop_
_entity.id
_entity.type
_entity.pdbx_description
1 polymer ?
#
loop_
_entity_poly.entity_id
_entity_poly.type
_entity_poly.pdbx_seq_one_letter_code
_entity_poly.pdbx_strand_id
1 'polypeptide(L)'
;MTATSLKFTFYLVAVAHKEDIHKYGKDLSKSNWFIKKSTPRHTIWKNNKDELHLLNGYFGNVLMSSHAVIGVSGTGNEQAAGIGVPIISFPCGSIQYTSKFGEAQKRLLGKALSYIPDPSPSPDLITKYLEKVLTNVKYREEVKNTAVERFGDFGASERIVSRIVQTITPSFTE
;
A
#
# COMPACT_ATOMS: atom_id res chain seq x y z
N MET A 1 26.54 -9.29 -24.47
CA MET A 1 25.11 -9.19 -24.80
C MET A 1 24.32 -10.00 -23.80
N THR A 2 23.51 -9.36 -22.96
CA THR A 2 22.32 -9.98 -22.36
C THR A 2 21.30 -8.85 -22.17
N ALA A 3 20.39 -8.74 -23.12
CA ALA A 3 19.19 -7.93 -22.96
C ALA A 3 18.41 -8.53 -21.80
N THR A 4 18.40 -7.87 -20.64
CA THR A 4 17.51 -8.22 -19.53
C THR A 4 16.08 -8.06 -20.04
N SER A 5 15.44 -9.18 -20.33
CA SER A 5 14.07 -9.23 -20.83
C SER A 5 13.14 -8.56 -19.82
N LEU A 6 12.54 -7.44 -20.24
CA LEU A 6 11.22 -6.95 -19.84
C LEU A 6 10.63 -7.57 -18.54
N LYS A 7 10.97 -7.00 -17.38
CA LYS A 7 10.15 -7.17 -16.18
C LYS A 7 8.81 -6.49 -16.45
N PHE A 8 7.73 -7.27 -16.50
CA PHE A 8 6.38 -6.73 -16.46
C PHE A 8 6.18 -6.03 -15.11
N THR A 9 5.79 -4.75 -15.13
CA THR A 9 5.42 -4.04 -13.90
C THR A 9 3.92 -4.04 -13.75
N PHE A 10 3.45 -4.57 -12.62
CA PHE A 10 2.04 -4.53 -12.23
C PHE A 10 1.84 -3.43 -11.21
N TYR A 11 1.07 -2.42 -11.58
CA TYR A 11 0.63 -1.38 -10.67
C TYR A 11 -0.77 -1.76 -10.18
N LEU A 12 -0.91 -1.99 -8.88
CA LEU A 12 -2.19 -2.30 -8.26
C LEU A 12 -2.70 -1.08 -7.52
N VAL A 13 -3.90 -0.61 -7.88
CA VAL A 13 -4.55 0.52 -7.21
C VAL A 13 -5.83 0.03 -6.57
N ALA A 14 -5.85 0.03 -5.23
CA ALA A 14 -7.05 -0.23 -4.46
C ALA A 14 -7.90 1.05 -4.42
N VAL A 15 -9.00 1.04 -5.17
CA VAL A 15 -9.97 2.14 -5.21
C VAL A 15 -11.00 1.93 -4.10
N ALA A 16 -11.30 3.00 -3.36
CA ALA A 16 -12.29 2.97 -2.28
C ALA A 16 -13.66 2.50 -2.80
N HIS A 17 -14.37 1.69 -2.02
CA HIS A 17 -15.60 1.01 -2.46
C HIS A 17 -16.67 1.96 -3.02
N LYS A 18 -16.79 3.17 -2.47
CA LYS A 18 -17.80 4.17 -2.88
C LYS A 18 -17.39 4.98 -4.12
N GLU A 19 -16.16 4.83 -4.59
CA GLU A 19 -15.65 5.56 -5.75
C GLU A 19 -15.86 4.76 -7.04
N ASP A 20 -16.28 5.48 -8.08
CA ASP A 20 -16.41 4.93 -9.42
C ASP A 20 -15.02 4.75 -10.03
N ILE A 21 -14.67 3.49 -10.28
CA ILE A 21 -13.37 3.09 -10.82
C ILE A 21 -13.09 3.68 -12.21
N HIS A 22 -14.13 3.97 -12.99
CA HIS A 22 -14.02 4.51 -14.34
C HIS A 22 -13.72 6.02 -14.37
N LYS A 23 -13.78 6.69 -13.21
CA LYS A 23 -13.28 8.07 -13.07
C LYS A 23 -11.75 8.12 -13.14
N TYR A 24 -11.08 7.06 -12.71
CA TYR A 24 -9.62 6.96 -12.69
C TYR A 24 -9.07 6.44 -14.03
N GLY A 25 -7.88 6.92 -14.39
CA GLY A 25 -7.22 6.51 -15.63
C GLY A 25 -7.74 7.18 -16.91
N LYS A 26 -8.70 8.13 -16.83
CA LYS A 26 -9.14 8.91 -17.99
C LYS A 26 -8.00 9.65 -18.69
N ASP A 27 -7.01 10.13 -17.94
CA ASP A 27 -5.83 10.77 -18.54
C ASP A 27 -4.88 9.75 -19.20
N LEU A 28 -4.95 8.47 -18.84
CA LEU A 28 -4.15 7.42 -19.50
C LEU A 28 -4.60 7.21 -20.94
N SER A 29 -5.88 7.44 -21.27
CA SER A 29 -6.34 7.36 -22.66
C SER A 29 -5.75 8.46 -23.55
N LYS A 30 -5.11 9.48 -22.98
CA LYS A 30 -4.37 10.51 -23.72
C LYS A 30 -2.92 10.09 -24.02
N SER A 31 -2.56 8.85 -23.68
CA SER A 31 -1.21 8.28 -23.82
C SER A 31 -1.26 6.91 -24.51
N ASN A 32 -0.16 6.17 -24.53
CA ASN A 32 -0.05 4.85 -25.18
C ASN A 32 -0.71 3.69 -24.39
N TRP A 33 -1.58 4.01 -23.44
CA TRP A 33 -2.29 3.04 -22.62
C TRP A 33 -3.68 2.76 -23.21
N PHE A 34 -4.07 1.49 -23.22
CA PHE A 34 -5.39 1.05 -23.66
C PHE A 34 -6.05 0.14 -22.61
N ILE A 35 -7.38 0.11 -22.61
CA ILE A 35 -8.14 -0.77 -21.72
C ILE A 35 -8.10 -2.19 -22.30
N LYS A 36 -7.46 -3.11 -21.58
CA LYS A 36 -7.42 -4.55 -21.92
C LYS A 36 -8.67 -5.28 -21.43
N LYS A 37 -9.18 -4.90 -20.26
CA LYS A 37 -10.37 -5.47 -19.64
C LYS A 37 -11.03 -4.43 -18.75
N SER A 38 -12.35 -4.36 -18.74
CA SER A 38 -13.09 -3.51 -17.83
C SER A 38 -14.34 -4.22 -17.32
N THR A 39 -14.50 -4.21 -16.01
CA THR A 39 -15.64 -4.75 -15.25
C THR A 39 -15.97 -3.76 -14.13
N PRO A 40 -17.14 -3.86 -13.48
CA PRO A 40 -17.54 -2.92 -12.44
C PRO A 40 -16.55 -2.77 -11.27
N ARG A 41 -15.75 -3.81 -10.98
CA ARG A 41 -14.79 -3.80 -9.86
C ARG A 41 -13.33 -3.94 -10.28
N HIS A 42 -13.05 -4.10 -11.57
CA HIS A 42 -11.69 -4.33 -12.06
C HIS A 42 -11.54 -3.78 -13.47
N THR A 43 -10.65 -2.80 -13.62
CA THR A 43 -10.22 -2.28 -14.92
C THR A 43 -8.72 -2.48 -15.07
N ILE A 44 -8.31 -3.07 -16.20
CA ILE A 44 -6.91 -3.27 -16.56
C ILE A 44 -6.57 -2.32 -17.70
N TRP A 45 -5.70 -1.38 -17.40
CA TRP A 45 -4.99 -0.57 -18.40
C TRP A 45 -3.68 -1.25 -18.75
N LYS A 46 -3.33 -1.26 -20.03
CA LYS A 46 -2.10 -1.86 -20.53
C LYS A 46 -1.37 -0.91 -21.45
N ASN A 47 -0.05 -0.88 -21.34
CA ASN A 47 0.84 -0.36 -22.38
C ASN A 47 1.78 -1.50 -22.86
N ASN A 48 2.78 -1.18 -23.67
CA ASN A 48 3.71 -2.17 -24.23
C ASN A 48 4.38 -3.09 -23.19
N LYS A 49 4.59 -2.64 -21.95
CA LYS A 49 5.42 -3.32 -20.95
C LYS A 49 4.75 -3.49 -19.58
N ASP A 50 3.77 -2.66 -19.28
CA ASP A 50 3.19 -2.52 -17.94
C ASP A 50 1.67 -2.73 -17.97
N GLU A 51 1.14 -3.22 -16.84
CA GLU A 51 -0.29 -3.32 -16.60
C GLU A 51 -0.64 -2.55 -15.31
N LEU A 52 -1.67 -1.71 -15.39
CA LEU A 52 -2.25 -1.00 -14.26
C LEU A 52 -3.64 -1.59 -13.98
N HIS A 53 -3.77 -2.18 -12.79
CA HIS A 53 -4.99 -2.81 -12.32
C HIS A 53 -5.66 -1.87 -11.32
N LEU A 54 -6.75 -1.26 -11.76
CA LEU A 54 -7.67 -0.55 -10.87
C LEU A 54 -8.62 -1.59 -10.29
N LEU A 55 -8.67 -1.72 -8.97
CA LEU A 55 -9.46 -2.73 -8.27
C LEU A 55 -10.32 -2.08 -7.18
N ASN A 56 -11.64 -2.27 -7.22
CA ASN A 56 -12.57 -1.77 -6.21
C ASN A 56 -12.99 -2.92 -5.27
N GLY A 57 -12.85 -2.71 -3.95
CA GLY A 57 -13.22 -3.71 -2.93
C GLY A 57 -12.18 -4.81 -2.68
N TYR A 58 -10.98 -4.70 -3.23
CA TYR A 58 -9.91 -5.70 -3.12
C TYR A 58 -8.67 -5.21 -2.35
N PHE A 59 -8.83 -4.26 -1.42
CA PHE A 59 -7.71 -3.64 -0.71
C PHE A 59 -6.76 -4.67 -0.09
N GLY A 60 -7.29 -5.63 0.67
CA GLY A 60 -6.48 -6.67 1.31
C GLY A 60 -5.71 -7.53 0.29
N ASN A 61 -6.36 -7.95 -0.80
CA ASN A 61 -5.71 -8.75 -1.85
C ASN A 61 -4.59 -7.96 -2.55
N VAL A 62 -4.84 -6.68 -2.87
CA VAL A 62 -3.84 -5.79 -3.46
C VAL A 62 -2.65 -5.66 -2.52
N LEU A 63 -2.93 -5.39 -1.23
CA LEU A 63 -1.89 -5.16 -0.24
C LEU A 63 -1.02 -6.42 -0.04
N MET A 64 -1.63 -7.60 0.10
CA MET A 64 -0.92 -8.88 0.23
C MET A 64 -0.09 -9.25 -1.01
N SER A 65 -0.44 -8.73 -2.18
CA SER A 65 0.29 -8.97 -3.43
C SER A 65 1.37 -7.90 -3.71
N SER A 66 1.47 -6.87 -2.86
CA SER A 66 2.33 -5.72 -3.10
C SER A 66 3.74 -5.93 -2.55
N HIS A 67 4.75 -5.56 -3.34
CA HIS A 67 6.15 -5.53 -2.90
C HIS A 67 6.54 -4.22 -2.22
N ALA A 68 5.79 -3.15 -2.51
CA ALA A 68 5.90 -1.83 -1.93
C ALA A 68 4.56 -1.09 -2.12
N VAL A 69 4.30 -0.09 -1.30
CA VAL A 69 3.10 0.75 -1.35
C VAL A 69 3.49 2.21 -1.50
N ILE A 70 2.83 2.94 -2.39
CA ILE A 70 2.78 4.41 -2.34
C ILE A 70 1.43 4.75 -1.70
N GLY A 71 1.46 5.31 -0.49
CA GLY A 71 0.25 5.42 0.32
C GLY A 71 0.19 6.71 1.11
N VAL A 72 -0.94 7.40 1.01
CA VAL A 72 -1.25 8.64 1.76
C VAL A 72 -2.50 8.47 2.63
N SER A 73 -2.90 7.21 2.85
CA SER A 73 -3.97 6.84 3.78
C SER A 73 -3.35 6.40 5.09
N GLY A 74 -3.77 7.00 6.20
CA GLY A 74 -3.31 6.66 7.55
C GLY A 74 -3.41 5.16 7.84
N THR A 75 -4.64 4.66 7.89
CA THR A 75 -4.94 3.25 8.20
C THR A 75 -4.42 2.28 7.13
N GLY A 76 -4.43 2.66 5.86
CA GLY A 76 -3.87 1.82 4.79
C GLY A 76 -2.37 1.58 4.98
N ASN A 77 -1.63 2.62 5.36
CA ASN A 77 -0.21 2.54 5.66
C ASN A 77 0.06 1.71 6.93
N GLU A 78 -0.78 1.81 7.96
CA GLU A 78 -0.66 0.96 9.15
C GLU A 78 -0.84 -0.52 8.83
N GLN A 79 -1.83 -0.86 7.99
CA GLN A 79 -2.02 -2.25 7.55
C GLN A 79 -0.84 -2.75 6.73
N ALA A 80 -0.29 -1.93 5.84
CA ALA A 80 0.91 -2.28 5.06
C ALA A 80 2.13 -2.52 5.96
N ALA A 81 2.33 -1.66 6.95
CA ALA A 81 3.42 -1.80 7.91
C ALA A 81 3.26 -3.06 8.76
N GLY A 82 2.03 -3.37 9.21
CA GLY A 82 1.76 -4.56 10.01
C GLY A 82 2.04 -5.89 9.31
N ILE A 83 1.97 -5.94 7.96
CA ILE A 83 2.33 -7.12 7.18
C ILE A 83 3.76 -7.08 6.62
N GLY A 84 4.56 -6.07 6.99
CA GLY A 84 5.96 -5.95 6.57
C GLY A 84 6.16 -5.51 5.12
N VAL A 85 5.20 -4.78 4.54
CA VAL A 85 5.35 -4.18 3.20
C VAL A 85 5.89 -2.74 3.33
N PRO A 86 6.98 -2.38 2.63
CA PRO A 86 7.53 -1.03 2.69
C PRO A 86 6.60 -0.01 2.05
N ILE A 87 6.50 1.16 2.68
CA ILE A 87 5.59 2.25 2.30
C ILE A 87 6.42 3.47 1.93
N ILE A 88 6.02 4.16 0.86
CA ILE A 88 6.48 5.50 0.51
C ILE A 88 5.29 6.42 0.68
N SER A 89 5.50 7.52 1.40
CA SER A 89 4.44 8.48 1.66
C SER A 89 4.97 9.90 1.62
N PHE A 90 4.10 10.83 1.25
CA PHE A 90 4.39 12.25 1.13
C PHE A 90 3.11 13.04 1.43
N PRO A 91 3.23 14.28 1.92
CA PRO A 91 2.06 15.13 2.13
C PRO A 91 1.32 15.31 0.81
N CYS A 92 0.01 15.10 0.81
CA CYS A 92 -0.85 15.59 -0.26
C CYS A 92 -1.45 16.89 0.23
N GLY A 93 -1.58 17.92 -0.63
CA GLY A 93 -2.13 19.23 -0.28
C GLY A 93 -3.59 19.25 0.25
N SER A 94 -4.13 18.10 0.63
CA SER A 94 -5.41 17.91 1.31
C SER A 94 -5.23 17.88 2.84
N ILE A 95 -6.32 18.13 3.56
CA ILE A 95 -6.38 18.02 5.03
C ILE A 95 -6.13 16.60 5.55
N GLN A 96 -6.25 15.57 4.70
CA GLN A 96 -6.24 14.18 5.15
C GLN A 96 -4.83 13.63 5.43
N TYR A 97 -3.79 14.15 4.76
CA TYR A 97 -2.41 13.71 4.96
C TYR A 97 -1.45 14.90 4.95
N THR A 98 -1.43 15.62 6.08
CA THR A 98 -0.59 16.81 6.29
C THR A 98 0.86 16.44 6.59
N SER A 99 1.77 17.41 6.47
CA SER A 99 3.18 17.17 6.80
C SER A 99 3.38 16.71 8.25
N LYS A 100 2.64 17.31 9.18
CA LYS A 100 2.66 16.93 10.61
C LYS A 100 2.18 15.50 10.81
N PHE A 101 1.15 15.07 10.07
CA PHE A 101 0.65 13.70 10.13
C PHE A 101 1.67 12.71 9.57
N GLY A 102 2.27 13.01 8.42
CA GLY A 102 3.30 12.15 7.81
C GLY A 102 4.52 11.95 8.71
N GLU A 103 4.99 13.01 9.36
CA GLU A 103 6.07 12.93 10.37
C GLU A 103 5.68 12.07 11.58
N ALA A 104 4.44 12.22 12.07
CA ALA A 104 3.93 11.38 13.16
C ALA A 104 3.84 9.92 12.75
N GLN A 105 3.33 9.65 11.55
CA GLN A 105 3.22 8.29 11.03
C GLN A 105 4.60 7.67 10.79
N LYS A 106 5.59 8.45 10.34
CA LYS A 106 6.98 7.99 10.24
C LYS A 106 7.55 7.54 11.59
N ARG A 107 7.31 8.30 12.66
CA ARG A 107 7.73 7.92 14.02
C ARG A 107 7.01 6.65 14.50
N LEU A 108 5.72 6.51 14.19
CA LEU A 108 4.90 5.37 14.58
C LEU A 108 5.22 4.08 13.80
N LEU A 109 5.53 4.16 12.51
CA LEU A 109 5.75 2.99 11.65
C LEU A 109 7.24 2.66 11.48
N GLY A 110 8.14 3.52 11.96
CA GLY A 110 9.57 3.25 11.98
C GLY A 110 10.13 3.04 10.56
N LYS A 111 10.84 1.93 10.34
CA LYS A 111 11.47 1.63 9.05
C LYS A 111 10.47 1.29 7.95
N ALA A 112 9.26 0.83 8.31
CA ALA A 112 8.23 0.45 7.34
C ALA A 112 7.81 1.62 6.44
N LEU A 113 7.88 2.86 6.93
CA LEU A 113 7.49 4.05 6.16
C LEU A 113 8.71 4.89 5.76
N SER A 114 8.90 5.14 4.47
CA SER A 114 9.80 6.15 3.91
C SER A 114 9.01 7.42 3.63
N TYR A 115 9.20 8.45 4.46
CA TYR A 115 8.50 9.71 4.35
C TYR A 115 9.30 10.72 3.51
N ILE A 116 8.67 11.28 2.48
CA ILE A 116 9.23 12.36 1.67
C ILE A 116 8.54 13.65 2.13
N PRO A 117 9.23 14.57 2.82
CA PRO A 117 8.64 15.78 3.38
C PRO A 117 8.46 16.88 2.31
N ASP A 118 7.83 16.54 1.20
CA ASP A 118 7.59 17.41 0.04
C ASP A 118 6.13 17.25 -0.41
N PRO A 119 5.32 18.32 -0.47
CA PRO A 119 3.92 18.25 -0.90
C PRO A 119 3.75 18.03 -2.41
N SER A 120 4.82 18.12 -3.19
CA SER A 120 4.80 17.92 -4.65
C SER A 120 6.11 17.25 -5.12
N PRO A 121 6.42 16.05 -4.60
CA PRO A 121 7.66 15.38 -4.93
C PRO A 121 7.67 15.02 -6.42
N SER A 122 8.83 15.18 -7.05
CA SER A 122 8.97 14.81 -8.45
C SER A 122 8.77 13.29 -8.64
N PRO A 123 8.25 12.84 -9.80
CA PRO A 123 8.17 11.42 -10.12
C PRO A 123 9.53 10.69 -10.00
N ASP A 124 10.63 11.35 -10.37
CA ASP A 124 11.98 10.81 -10.24
C ASP A 124 12.38 10.56 -8.79
N LEU A 125 12.00 11.47 -7.88
CA LEU A 125 12.23 11.30 -6.46
C LEU A 125 11.47 10.09 -5.92
N ILE A 126 10.17 9.98 -6.24
CA ILE A 126 9.36 8.82 -5.85
C ILE A 126 9.97 7.52 -6.40
N THR A 127 10.40 7.53 -7.66
CA THR A 127 11.03 6.38 -8.32
C THR A 127 12.30 5.96 -7.62
N LYS A 128 13.17 6.89 -7.22
CA LYS A 128 14.38 6.60 -6.44
C LYS A 128 14.06 5.92 -5.11
N TYR A 129 13.00 6.35 -4.42
CA TYR A 129 12.55 5.68 -3.19
C TYR A 129 12.00 4.28 -3.50
N LEU A 130 11.20 4.11 -4.56
CA LEU A 130 10.69 2.81 -5.00
C LEU A 130 11.82 1.83 -5.32
N GLU A 131 12.79 2.26 -6.12
CA GLU A 131 13.96 1.45 -6.47
C GLU A 131 14.71 1.00 -5.21
N LYS A 132 14.93 1.92 -4.26
CA LYS A 132 15.57 1.59 -2.99
C LYS A 132 14.81 0.50 -2.24
N VAL A 133 13.50 0.62 -2.06
CA VAL A 133 12.72 -0.37 -1.29
C VAL A 133 12.58 -1.71 -2.03
N LEU A 134 12.53 -1.68 -3.37
CA LEU A 134 12.39 -2.87 -4.21
C LEU A 134 13.71 -3.62 -4.45
N THR A 135 14.87 -2.97 -4.34
CA THR A 135 16.18 -3.60 -4.61
C THR A 135 16.96 -3.92 -3.33
N ASN A 136 16.78 -3.15 -2.26
CA ASN A 136 17.52 -3.36 -1.01
C ASN A 136 16.88 -4.45 -0.15
N VAL A 137 17.43 -5.67 -0.23
CA VAL A 137 16.99 -6.84 0.52
C VAL A 137 17.05 -6.60 2.04
N LYS A 138 18.18 -6.07 2.53
CA LYS A 138 18.39 -5.78 3.95
C LYS A 138 17.35 -4.79 4.49
N TYR A 139 17.02 -3.76 3.71
CA TYR A 139 15.97 -2.82 4.08
C TYR A 139 14.60 -3.50 4.21
N ARG A 140 14.24 -4.42 3.30
CA ARG A 140 12.98 -5.16 3.41
C ARG A 140 12.95 -6.10 4.62
N GLU A 141 14.09 -6.68 4.99
CA GLU A 141 14.20 -7.47 6.23
C GLU A 141 14.01 -6.58 7.47
N GLU A 142 14.65 -5.39 7.50
CA GLU A 142 14.42 -4.41 8.58
C GLU A 142 12.94 -4.00 8.68
N VAL A 143 12.26 -3.84 7.55
CA VAL A 143 10.81 -3.54 7.51
C VAL A 143 9.98 -4.68 8.09
N LYS A 144 10.27 -5.94 7.72
CA LYS A 144 9.58 -7.11 8.29
C LYS A 144 9.81 -7.24 9.79
N ASN A 145 11.04 -7.01 10.25
CA ASN A 145 11.36 -7.01 11.68
C ASN A 145 10.61 -5.91 12.42
N THR A 146 10.53 -4.71 11.83
CA THR A 146 9.76 -3.59 12.40
C THR A 146 8.26 -3.92 12.48
N ALA A 147 7.73 -4.68 11.53
CA ALA A 147 6.33 -5.12 11.56
C ALA A 147 6.05 -5.96 12.81
N VAL A 148 6.87 -6.99 13.06
CA VAL A 148 6.74 -7.84 14.25
C VAL A 148 6.97 -7.04 15.53
N GLU A 149 8.00 -6.18 15.57
CA GLU A 149 8.32 -5.34 16.74
C GLU A 149 7.15 -4.42 17.14
N ARG A 150 6.47 -3.82 16.16
CA ARG A 150 5.47 -2.78 16.40
C ARG A 150 4.03 -3.27 16.41
N PHE A 151 3.72 -4.32 15.65
CA PHE A 151 2.36 -4.85 15.49
C PHE A 151 2.19 -6.24 16.13
N GLY A 152 3.28 -6.93 16.46
CA GLY A 152 3.27 -8.30 16.92
C GLY A 152 2.92 -9.29 15.80
N ASP A 153 2.68 -10.53 16.21
CA ASP A 153 2.31 -11.60 15.27
C ASP A 153 0.88 -11.45 14.74
N PHE A 154 0.60 -12.10 13.61
CA PHE A 154 -0.73 -12.22 13.04
C PHE A 154 -1.76 -12.78 14.04
N GLY A 155 -3.04 -12.50 13.81
CA GLY A 155 -4.15 -13.00 14.62
C GLY A 155 -4.66 -12.06 15.71
N ALA A 156 -4.40 -10.75 15.55
CA ALA A 156 -4.93 -9.74 16.46
C ALA A 156 -6.45 -9.81 16.58
N SER A 157 -7.17 -10.04 15.48
CA SER A 157 -8.63 -10.18 15.48
C SER A 157 -9.10 -11.35 16.35
N GLU A 158 -8.51 -12.55 16.23
CA GLU A 158 -8.92 -13.68 17.07
C GLU A 158 -8.60 -13.42 18.55
N ARG A 159 -7.45 -12.81 18.86
CA ARG A 159 -7.08 -12.43 20.23
C ARG A 159 -8.04 -11.40 20.82
N ILE A 160 -8.42 -10.39 20.04
CA ILE A 160 -9.39 -9.37 20.45
C ILE A 160 -10.75 -10.02 20.72
N VAL A 161 -11.25 -10.87 19.81
CA VAL A 161 -12.53 -11.58 20.01
C VAL A 161 -12.47 -12.44 21.27
N SER A 162 -11.41 -13.24 21.43
CA SER A 162 -11.21 -14.09 22.60
C SER A 162 -11.22 -13.28 23.89
N ARG A 163 -10.55 -12.11 23.88
CA ARG A 163 -10.51 -11.22 25.05
C ARG A 163 -11.86 -10.60 25.36
N ILE A 164 -12.61 -10.18 24.34
CA ILE A 164 -13.97 -9.63 24.51
C ILE A 164 -14.87 -10.70 25.13
N VAL A 165 -14.89 -11.91 24.57
CA VAL A 165 -15.70 -13.04 25.08
C VAL A 165 -15.37 -13.34 26.53
N GLN A 166 -14.08 -13.48 26.88
CA GLN A 166 -13.64 -13.68 28.27
C GLN A 166 -14.10 -12.57 29.22
N THR A 167 -14.16 -11.32 28.74
CA THR A 167 -14.51 -10.17 29.57
C THR A 167 -16.03 -10.08 29.81
N ILE A 168 -16.84 -10.41 28.80
CA ILE A 168 -18.31 -10.31 28.88
C ILE A 168 -18.98 -11.60 29.36
N THR A 169 -18.26 -12.72 29.37
CA THR A 169 -18.73 -14.02 29.87
C THR A 169 -17.85 -14.49 31.03
N PRO A 170 -17.78 -13.75 32.15
CA PRO A 170 -17.07 -14.25 33.32
C PRO A 170 -17.88 -15.43 33.88
N SER A 171 -17.42 -16.65 33.58
CA SER A 171 -17.80 -17.89 34.25
C SER A 171 -19.30 -18.24 34.26
N PHE A 172 -19.77 -18.97 33.24
CA PHE A 172 -20.64 -20.11 33.53
C PHE A 172 -19.74 -21.22 34.11
N THR A 173 -19.35 -21.06 35.37
CA THR A 173 -18.90 -22.21 36.16
C THR A 173 -20.17 -22.92 36.64
N GLU A 174 -20.37 -24.14 36.13
CA GLU A 174 -21.26 -25.13 36.75
C GLU A 174 -20.92 -25.35 38.22
#